data_AF-A0A6V8LMG7-F1
#
_entry.id   AF-A0A6V8LMG7-F1
#
_cell.length_a   1.000
_cell.length_b   1.000
_cell.length_c   1.000
_cell.angle_alpha   90.00
_cell.angle_beta   90.00
_cell.angle_gamma   90.00
#
_symmetry.space_group_name_H-M   'P 1'
#
loop_
_entity.id
_entity.type
_entity.pdbx_description
1 polymer ?
#
loop_
_entity_poly.entity_id
_entity_poly.type
_entity_poly.pdbx_seq_one_letter_code
_entity_poly.pdbx_strand_id
1 'polypeptide(L)' 'MTATNAGWNGTIAPNGTAAFGFTASWTGTNAKPTAFTLNNASCTVA' A
#
# COMPACT_ATOMS: atom_id res chain seq x y z
N MET A 1 8.43 -3.05 -5.67
CA MET A 1 8.43 -2.90 -4.20
C MET A 1 7.13 -3.50 -3.68
N THR A 2 7.18 -4.31 -2.63
CA THR A 2 6.01 -5.04 -2.10
C THR A 2 5.94 -4.84 -0.59
N ALA A 3 4.77 -4.48 -0.09
CA ALA A 3 4.49 -4.46 1.34
C ALA A 3 3.70 -5.72 1.71
N THR A 4 4.09 -6.36 2.81
CA THR A 4 3.35 -7.47 3.41
C THR A 4 2.77 -6.99 4.73
N ASN A 5 1.59 -7.49 5.09
CA ASN A 5 1.00 -7.24 6.40
C ASN A 5 1.94 -7.71 7.53
N ALA A 6 1.77 -7.14 8.72
CA ALA A 6 2.55 -7.45 9.92
C ALA A 6 1.99 -8.67 10.70
N GLY A 7 1.20 -9.52 10.05
CA GLY A 7 0.45 -10.62 10.67
C GLY A 7 -0.83 -10.14 11.35
N TRP A 8 -0.72 -9.24 12.33
CA TRP A 8 -1.87 -8.77 13.11
C TRP A 8 -2.85 -7.88 12.33
N ASN A 9 -2.41 -7.24 11.24
CA ASN A 9 -3.25 -6.42 10.35
C ASN A 9 -3.52 -7.08 8.99
N GLY A 10 -3.38 -8.41 8.89
CA GLY A 10 -3.54 -9.14 7.63
C GLY A 10 -4.99 -9.27 7.15
N THR A 11 -5.96 -9.18 8.05
CA THR A 11 -7.39 -9.31 7.71
C THR A 11 -8.03 -7.93 7.58
N ILE A 12 -8.53 -7.62 6.37
CA ILE A 12 -9.36 -6.44 6.10
C ILE A 12 -10.79 -6.93 5.88
N ALA A 13 -11.69 -6.60 6.81
CA ALA A 13 -13.10 -6.90 6.66
C ALA A 13 -13.72 -6.14 5.47
N PRO A 14 -14.88 -6.56 4.93
CA PRO A 14 -15.60 -5.78 3.92
C PRO A 14 -15.84 -4.34 4.40
N ASN A 15 -15.50 -3.35 3.56
CA ASN A 15 -15.52 -1.92 3.89
C ASN A 15 -14.55 -1.50 5.03
N GLY A 16 -13.67 -2.39 5.46
CA GLY A 16 -12.63 -2.11 6.45
C GLY A 16 -11.42 -1.38 5.86
N THR A 17 -10.49 -1.00 6.73
CA THR A 17 -9.25 -0.31 6.34
C THR A 17 -8.08 -0.83 7.17
N ALA A 18 -6.94 -1.01 6.53
CA ALA A 18 -5.65 -1.21 7.17
C ALA A 18 -4.68 -0.12 6.69
N ALA A 19 -3.78 0.31 7.58
CA ALA A 19 -2.80 1.34 7.29
C ALA A 19 -1.38 0.84 7.59
N PHE A 20 -0.42 1.33 6.81
CA PHE A 20 1.00 1.14 7.03
C PHE A 20 1.76 2.37 6.51
N GLY A 21 3.02 2.51 6.92
CA GLY A 21 3.88 3.61 6.49
C GLY A 21 5.32 3.17 6.38
N PHE A 22 6.11 3.93 5.61
CA PHE A 22 7.54 3.73 5.45
C PHE A 22 8.23 5.09 5.37
N THR A 23 9.50 5.13 5.77
CA THR A 23 10.37 6.30 5.54
C THR A 23 11.31 5.97 4.39
N ALA A 24 11.49 6.91 3.46
CA ALA A 24 12.40 6.76 2.34
C ALA A 24 13.14 8.08 2.06
N SER A 25 14.35 7.97 1.52
CA SER A 25 15.16 9.09 1.03
C SER A 25 15.12 9.11 -0.50
N TRP A 26 15.05 10.29 -1.10
CA TRP A 26 15.08 10.45 -2.57
C TRP A 26 15.98 11.61 -2.98
N THR A 27 16.45 11.60 -4.22
CA THR A 27 17.11 12.74 -4.88
C THR A 27 16.44 12.98 -6.23
N GLY A 28 16.19 14.24 -6.60
CA GLY A 28 15.45 14.58 -7.82
C GLY A 28 13.92 14.50 -7.61
N THR A 29 13.21 13.86 -8.54
CA THR A 29 11.73 13.80 -8.55
C THR A 29 11.19 12.63 -7.75
N ASN A 30 10.23 12.90 -6.85
CA ASN A 30 9.49 11.89 -6.09
C ASN A 30 8.01 11.87 -6.49
N ALA A 31 7.71 11.22 -7.62
CA ALA A 31 6.35 11.10 -8.11
C ALA A 31 5.58 10.04 -7.30
N LYS A 32 4.30 10.31 -7.03
CA LYS A 32 3.41 9.34 -6.37
C LYS A 32 3.19 8.12 -7.28
N PRO A 33 3.15 6.89 -6.72
CA PRO A 33 2.72 5.73 -7.50
C PRO A 33 1.26 5.89 -7.94
N THR A 34 0.96 5.45 -9.16
CA THR A 34 -0.36 5.59 -9.80
C THR A 34 -1.14 4.27 -9.87
N ALA A 35 -0.53 3.15 -9.49
CA ALA A 35 -1.16 1.83 -9.53
C ALA A 35 -0.70 0.98 -8.33
N PHE A 36 -1.66 0.26 -7.74
CA PHE A 36 -1.44 -0.67 -6.64
C PHE A 36 -2.23 -1.95 -6.88
N THR A 37 -1.69 -3.06 -6.39
CA THR A 37 -2.40 -4.34 -6.32
C THR A 37 -2.40 -4.85 -4.90
N LEU A 38 -3.55 -5.37 -4.46
CA LEU A 38 -3.73 -6.06 -3.18
C LEU A 38 -4.15 -7.49 -3.48
N ASN A 39 -3.30 -8.47 -3.12
CA ASN A 39 -3.56 -9.89 -3.38
C ASN A 39 -4.03 -10.15 -4.83
N ASN A 40 -3.29 -9.60 -5.80
CA ASN A 40 -3.57 -9.65 -7.24
C ASN A 40 -4.81 -8.87 -7.73
N ALA A 41 -5.56 -8.19 -6.86
CA ALA A 41 -6.64 -7.29 -7.27
C ALA A 41 -6.12 -5.87 -7.48
N SER A 42 -6.44 -5.25 -8.62
CA SER A 42 -6.11 -3.85 -8.90
C SER A 42 -6.92 -2.90 -8.00
N CYS A 43 -6.25 -1.95 -7.37
CA CYS A 43 -6.88 -0.93 -6.53
C CYS A 43 -7.10 0.38 -7.31
N THR A 44 -8.12 1.14 -6.92
CA THR A 44 -8.30 2.52 -7.37
C THR A 44 -7.44 3.46 -6.52
N VAL A 45 -6.92 4.52 -7.16
CA VAL A 45 -6.21 5.61 -6.49
C VAL A 45 -7.06 6.89 -6.56
N ALA A 46 -6.99 7.70 -5.51
CA ALA A 46 -7.67 8.99 -5.42
C ALA A 46 -6.78 10.13 -5.95
#